data_AF-A0A183IEW6-F1
#
_entry.id   AF-A0A183IEW6-F1
#
_cell.length_a   1.000
_cell.length_b   1.000
_cell.length_c   1.000
_cell.angle_alpha   90.00
_cell.angle_beta   90.00
_cell.angle_gamma   90.00
#
_symmetry.space_group_name_H-M   'P 1'
#
loop_
_entity.id
_entity.type
_entity.pdbx_description
1 polymer ?
#
loop_
_entity_poly.entity_id
_entity_poly.type
_entity_poly.pdbx_seq_one_letter_code
_entity_poly.pdbx_strand_id
1 'polypeptide(L)'
;MKFHILKCSKNNVGKRLCCITEWGSKTDLQLDTPLCMIYTRAGHIPHLTGDALDVTCLIRDSSVWHMSLPTSAWSSFQIDTDTFELLQRQLQVDCFQAFCDADTPPDASATRCRKAVDRTISFASTSLEIGNKLSADVFASIVGGREKFELRRCCRQLAKLPFQGYMFEGFHGYGQLTDFKVSSVANLLQHCLDTLPKELPRFFPGALDPTQVLELVDLGCDLFDSSYAYLLTKKGQALVLDESFPAEPKFHLIDDFDVLCADCTCYTCSGSKYTKAYLNHLMVTHELLGPVLLQMRHGIYPDQPQNTADDDKFIEFYREFLDETKAAHISYSRAWYEKLFKVLILGYAAIFSRIGHKIKTGFVDGLKRLRIK
;
A
#
# COMPACT_ATOMS: atom_id res chain seq x y z
N MET A 1 -8.40 -15.28 -3.43
CA MET A 1 -7.28 -14.67 -4.16
C MET A 1 -6.53 -15.67 -5.04
N LYS A 2 -6.18 -15.32 -6.28
CA LYS A 2 -5.23 -16.05 -7.13
C LYS A 2 -3.98 -15.20 -7.37
N PHE A 3 -2.84 -15.70 -6.91
CA PHE A 3 -1.54 -15.03 -6.97
C PHE A 3 -0.55 -15.90 -7.75
N HIS A 4 0.07 -15.34 -8.79
CA HIS A 4 0.95 -16.05 -9.71
C HIS A 4 2.33 -15.43 -9.70
N ILE A 5 3.36 -16.20 -9.39
CA ILE A 5 4.75 -15.75 -9.53
C ILE A 5 5.15 -15.86 -11.00
N LEU A 6 5.52 -14.73 -11.61
CA LEU A 6 5.95 -14.66 -13.01
C LEU A 6 7.46 -14.86 -13.15
N LYS A 7 8.25 -14.18 -12.30
CA LYS A 7 9.72 -14.30 -12.28
C LYS A 7 10.21 -14.07 -10.84
N CYS A 8 11.27 -14.78 -10.44
CA CYS A 8 11.90 -14.59 -9.14
C CYS A 8 13.42 -14.71 -9.26
N SER A 9 14.15 -14.01 -8.39
CA SER A 9 15.59 -14.17 -8.22
C SER A 9 15.95 -15.60 -7.77
N LYS A 10 17.17 -16.07 -8.09
CA LYS A 10 17.66 -17.46 -7.98
C LYS A 10 17.43 -18.16 -6.62
N ASN A 11 17.17 -17.43 -5.53
CA ASN A 11 16.92 -18.00 -4.20
C ASN A 11 15.43 -18.12 -3.81
N ASN A 12 14.48 -17.76 -4.69
CA ASN A 12 13.02 -17.87 -4.47
C ASN A 12 12.48 -17.14 -3.22
N VAL A 13 13.26 -16.30 -2.54
CA VAL A 13 12.82 -15.54 -1.35
C VAL A 13 12.97 -14.02 -1.52
N GLY A 14 13.89 -13.55 -2.37
CA GLY A 14 14.07 -12.13 -2.66
C GLY A 14 13.11 -11.60 -3.72
N LYS A 15 13.58 -10.59 -4.49
CA LYS A 15 12.84 -9.93 -5.58
C LYS A 15 12.00 -10.89 -6.42
N ARG A 16 10.73 -10.54 -6.59
CA ARG A 16 9.72 -11.33 -7.28
C ARG A 16 8.79 -10.41 -8.05
N LEU A 17 8.55 -10.78 -9.31
CA LEU A 17 7.51 -10.21 -10.14
C LEU A 17 6.33 -11.19 -10.09
N CYS A 18 5.18 -10.73 -9.63
CA CYS A 18 3.99 -11.56 -9.54
C CYS A 18 2.80 -10.84 -10.16
N CYS A 19 1.71 -11.58 -10.36
CA CYS A 19 0.45 -11.07 -10.88
C CYS A 19 -0.72 -11.62 -10.07
N ILE A 20 -1.67 -10.76 -9.70
CA ILE A 20 -2.92 -11.11 -9.05
C ILE A 20 -4.03 -11.07 -10.09
N THR A 21 -4.70 -12.22 -10.25
CA THR A 21 -5.78 -12.38 -11.24
C THR A 21 -7.16 -12.43 -10.61
N GLU A 22 -7.24 -12.79 -9.32
CA GLU A 22 -8.48 -12.78 -8.55
C GLU A 22 -8.19 -12.26 -7.14
N TRP A 23 -9.04 -11.37 -6.62
CA TRP A 23 -8.97 -10.88 -5.25
C TRP A 23 -10.37 -10.50 -4.75
N GLY A 24 -10.83 -11.16 -3.68
CA GLY A 24 -12.19 -11.03 -3.16
C GLY A 24 -13.24 -11.32 -4.22
N SER A 25 -14.14 -10.36 -4.44
CA SER A 25 -15.25 -10.50 -5.41
C SER A 25 -14.84 -10.32 -6.88
N LYS A 26 -13.59 -9.92 -7.16
CA LYS A 26 -13.11 -9.59 -8.50
C LYS A 26 -12.35 -10.77 -9.11
N THR A 27 -12.78 -11.24 -10.28
CA THR A 27 -12.26 -12.46 -10.94
C THR A 27 -11.46 -12.23 -12.23
N ASP A 28 -11.38 -10.99 -12.72
CA ASP A 28 -10.70 -10.63 -13.97
C ASP A 28 -9.71 -9.48 -13.73
N LEU A 29 -8.88 -9.62 -12.70
CA LEU A 29 -7.84 -8.66 -12.38
C LEU A 29 -6.56 -8.96 -13.17
N GLN A 30 -5.75 -7.92 -13.38
CA GLN A 30 -4.34 -8.02 -13.78
C GLN A 30 -3.56 -6.99 -12.99
N LEU A 31 -3.22 -7.35 -11.75
CA LEU A 31 -2.44 -6.49 -10.86
C LEU A 31 -1.05 -7.06 -10.71
N ASP A 32 -0.06 -6.38 -11.28
CA ASP A 32 1.33 -6.75 -11.13
C ASP A 32 1.86 -6.31 -9.76
N THR A 33 2.71 -7.15 -9.16
CA THR A 33 3.42 -6.83 -7.92
C THR A 33 4.92 -6.70 -8.19
N PRO A 34 5.62 -5.74 -7.56
CA PRO A 34 5.22 -5.00 -6.36
C PRO A 34 4.14 -3.93 -6.59
N LEU A 35 3.11 -3.91 -5.73
CA LEU A 35 1.92 -3.05 -5.86
C LEU A 35 1.78 -2.14 -4.63
N CYS A 36 1.54 -0.86 -4.86
CA CYS A 36 1.20 0.12 -3.83
C CYS A 36 -0.29 0.44 -3.88
N MET A 37 -1.00 0.10 -2.80
CA MET A 37 -2.44 0.33 -2.66
C MET A 37 -2.74 1.78 -2.29
N ILE A 38 -3.87 2.29 -2.77
CA ILE A 38 -4.32 3.64 -2.45
C ILE A 38 -4.72 3.70 -0.98
N TYR A 39 -3.96 4.45 -0.18
CA TYR A 39 -4.27 4.65 1.23
C TYR A 39 -5.52 5.53 1.39
N THR A 40 -6.44 5.02 2.20
CA THR A 40 -7.64 5.74 2.62
C THR A 40 -7.84 5.66 4.12
N ARG A 41 -8.52 6.67 4.64
CA ARG A 41 -8.99 6.70 6.03
C ARG A 41 -10.50 6.62 6.00
N ALA A 42 -11.05 5.55 6.58
CA ALA A 42 -12.48 5.24 6.51
C ALA A 42 -13.05 5.27 5.07
N GLY A 43 -12.29 4.76 4.10
CA GLY A 43 -12.74 4.61 2.71
C GLY A 43 -12.57 5.86 1.83
N HIS A 44 -12.12 6.98 2.40
CA HIS A 44 -11.86 8.21 1.65
C HIS A 44 -10.36 8.48 1.53
N ILE A 45 -9.91 8.88 0.34
CA ILE A 45 -8.57 9.45 0.17
C ILE A 45 -8.57 10.78 0.94
N PRO A 46 -7.68 10.96 1.92
CA PRO A 46 -7.70 12.17 2.73
C PRO A 46 -7.65 13.43 1.85
N HIS A 47 -8.39 14.48 2.20
CA HIS A 47 -8.47 15.74 1.44
C HIS A 47 -9.15 15.69 0.06
N LEU A 48 -9.36 14.52 -0.56
CA LEU A 48 -9.97 14.43 -1.88
C LEU A 48 -11.44 14.00 -1.80
N THR A 49 -12.32 14.77 -2.45
CA THR A 49 -13.71 14.40 -2.68
C THR A 49 -13.83 13.46 -3.88
N GLY A 50 -14.98 12.79 -4.04
CA GLY A 50 -15.28 11.99 -5.24
C GLY A 50 -15.13 12.83 -6.52
N ASP A 51 -15.69 14.03 -6.54
CA ASP A 51 -15.61 14.93 -7.70
C ASP A 51 -14.15 15.33 -8.02
N ALA A 52 -13.33 15.56 -6.99
CA ALA A 52 -11.91 15.86 -7.16
C ALA A 52 -11.15 14.68 -7.77
N LEU A 53 -11.54 13.45 -7.46
CA LEU A 53 -10.96 12.24 -8.04
C LEU A 53 -11.38 12.04 -9.50
N ASP A 54 -12.63 12.35 -9.83
CA ASP A 54 -13.15 12.26 -11.20
C ASP A 54 -12.43 13.25 -12.14
N VAL A 55 -12.20 14.49 -11.66
CA VAL A 55 -11.49 15.53 -12.42
C VAL A 55 -10.03 15.16 -12.69
N THR A 56 -9.44 14.34 -11.83
CA THR A 56 -8.02 14.03 -11.86
C THR A 56 -7.72 12.68 -12.51
N CYS A 57 -8.74 11.88 -12.88
CA CYS A 57 -8.59 10.54 -13.47
C CYS A 57 -7.63 9.64 -12.66
N LEU A 58 -7.53 9.87 -11.34
CA LEU A 58 -6.56 9.23 -10.46
C LEU A 58 -6.85 7.75 -10.20
N ILE A 59 -8.07 7.31 -10.47
CA ILE A 59 -8.56 5.98 -10.12
C ILE A 59 -8.93 5.25 -11.39
N ARG A 60 -8.37 4.06 -11.56
CA ARG A 60 -8.78 3.08 -12.56
C ARG A 60 -9.77 2.11 -11.90
N ASP A 61 -10.61 1.46 -12.71
CA ASP A 61 -11.55 0.43 -12.23
C ASP A 61 -10.86 -0.76 -11.52
N SER A 62 -9.55 -0.95 -11.75
CA SER A 62 -8.72 -1.99 -11.14
C SER A 62 -7.93 -1.54 -9.90
N SER A 63 -8.04 -0.28 -9.45
CA SER A 63 -7.26 0.20 -8.31
C SER A 63 -7.62 -0.53 -7.01
N VAL A 64 -6.60 -0.93 -6.24
CA VAL A 64 -6.79 -1.55 -4.91
C VAL A 64 -6.68 -0.48 -3.82
N TRP A 65 -7.63 -0.49 -2.91
CA TRP A 65 -7.78 0.52 -1.86
C TRP A 65 -7.43 -0.12 -0.51
N HIS A 66 -6.45 0.47 0.17
CA HIS A 66 -6.16 0.12 1.55
C HIS A 66 -6.93 1.06 2.48
N MET A 67 -7.87 0.51 3.23
CA MET A 67 -8.64 1.26 4.20
C MET A 67 -8.13 1.02 5.61
N SER A 68 -7.67 2.09 6.25
CA SER A 68 -7.47 2.09 7.70
C SER A 68 -8.69 2.66 8.41
N LEU A 69 -9.15 1.96 9.44
CA LEU A 69 -10.13 2.51 10.37
C LEU A 69 -9.37 3.39 11.39
N PRO A 70 -9.89 4.59 11.71
CA PRO A 70 -9.28 5.41 12.75
C PRO A 70 -9.31 4.64 14.07
N THR A 71 -8.15 4.34 14.63
CA THR A 71 -8.04 4.01 16.05
C THR A 71 -8.47 5.24 16.82
N SER A 72 -9.63 5.16 17.47
CA SER A 72 -10.10 6.20 18.35
C SER A 72 -9.23 6.23 19.59
N ALA A 73 -8.11 6.95 19.54
CA ALA A 73 -7.29 7.24 20.72
C ALA A 73 -8.08 7.99 21.85
N TRP A 74 -9.34 8.35 21.57
CA TRP A 74 -10.19 9.19 22.40
C TRP A 74 -11.47 8.48 22.90
N SER A 75 -11.72 7.22 22.53
CA SER A 75 -12.84 6.45 23.08
C SER A 75 -12.39 5.04 23.48
N SER A 76 -12.86 4.61 24.65
CA SER A 76 -12.68 3.26 25.23
C SER A 76 -13.51 2.21 24.49
N PHE A 77 -13.50 2.25 23.16
CA PHE A 77 -14.26 1.31 22.33
C PHE A 77 -13.46 0.01 22.21
N GLN A 78 -13.90 -1.02 22.92
CA GLN A 78 -13.32 -2.34 22.86
C GLN A 78 -13.89 -3.07 21.63
N ILE A 79 -12.99 -3.57 20.77
CA ILE A 79 -13.36 -4.42 19.65
C ILE A 79 -13.08 -5.86 20.06
N ASP A 80 -14.13 -6.64 20.22
CA ASP A 80 -14.06 -8.10 20.32
C ASP A 80 -14.28 -8.76 18.95
N THR A 81 -14.23 -10.08 18.90
CA THR A 81 -14.37 -10.84 17.65
C THR A 81 -15.75 -10.67 17.00
N ASP A 82 -16.80 -10.50 17.80
CA ASP A 82 -18.18 -10.34 17.30
C ASP A 82 -18.37 -8.94 16.69
N THR A 83 -17.86 -7.92 17.36
CA THR A 83 -17.82 -6.55 16.85
C THR A 83 -16.95 -6.48 15.60
N PHE A 84 -15.82 -7.19 15.57
CA PHE A 84 -14.97 -7.28 14.39
C PHE A 84 -15.71 -7.94 13.21
N GLU A 85 -16.40 -9.07 13.41
CA GLU A 85 -17.24 -9.72 12.38
C GLU A 85 -18.31 -8.75 11.85
N LEU A 86 -18.98 -8.03 12.75
CA LEU A 86 -19.99 -7.03 12.37
C LEU A 86 -19.38 -5.92 11.50
N LEU A 87 -18.21 -5.39 11.87
CA LEU A 87 -17.52 -4.36 11.10
C LEU A 87 -17.18 -4.85 9.69
N GLN A 88 -16.56 -6.03 9.56
CA GLN A 88 -16.23 -6.59 8.25
C GLN A 88 -17.48 -6.80 7.39
N ARG A 89 -18.58 -7.27 8.00
CA ARG A 89 -19.85 -7.46 7.33
C ARG A 89 -20.47 -6.15 6.83
N GLN A 90 -20.41 -5.07 7.61
CA GLN A 90 -20.96 -3.77 7.22
C GLN A 90 -20.10 -3.09 6.15
N LEU A 91 -18.78 -3.26 6.22
CA LEU A 91 -17.85 -2.69 5.25
C LEU A 91 -17.83 -3.46 3.92
N GLN A 92 -18.22 -4.75 3.92
CA GLN A 92 -18.28 -5.61 2.74
C GLN A 92 -16.96 -5.62 1.96
N VAL A 93 -15.85 -5.74 2.69
CA VAL A 93 -14.50 -5.70 2.11
C VAL A 93 -14.20 -6.98 1.32
N ASP A 94 -13.47 -6.83 0.22
CA ASP A 94 -12.96 -7.95 -0.58
C ASP A 94 -11.90 -8.77 0.19
N CYS A 95 -11.18 -8.10 1.09
CA CYS A 95 -10.10 -8.69 1.86
C CYS A 95 -9.90 -7.94 3.18
N PHE A 96 -9.52 -8.64 4.25
CA PHE A 96 -9.15 -8.00 5.52
C PHE A 96 -7.97 -8.68 6.22
N GLN A 97 -7.35 -7.92 7.12
CA GLN A 97 -6.32 -8.39 8.03
C GLN A 97 -6.94 -9.20 9.17
N ALA A 98 -6.43 -10.39 9.43
CA ALA A 98 -6.85 -11.21 10.56
C ALA A 98 -6.67 -10.47 11.89
N PHE A 99 -7.62 -10.67 12.81
CA PHE A 99 -7.61 -10.02 14.12
C PHE A 99 -6.35 -10.40 14.90
N CYS A 100 -5.63 -9.40 15.43
CA CYS A 100 -4.30 -9.61 15.99
C CYS A 100 -3.96 -8.67 17.14
N ASP A 101 -2.92 -9.05 17.90
CA ASP A 101 -2.28 -8.21 18.89
C ASP A 101 -0.89 -7.80 18.37
N ALA A 102 -0.82 -6.61 17.75
CA ALA A 102 0.36 -6.07 17.07
C ALA A 102 1.13 -5.03 17.90
N ASP A 103 0.69 -4.74 19.13
CA ASP A 103 1.30 -3.73 20.00
C ASP A 103 2.61 -4.25 20.62
N THR A 104 3.62 -4.39 19.77
CA THR A 104 4.97 -4.85 20.10
C THR A 104 5.98 -3.80 19.67
N PRO A 105 6.11 -2.67 20.41
CA PRO A 105 7.07 -1.63 20.08
C PRO A 105 8.52 -2.16 20.08
N PRO A 106 9.47 -1.41 19.51
CA PRO A 106 10.89 -1.76 19.45
C PRO A 106 11.52 -2.30 20.74
N ASP A 107 11.08 -1.80 21.89
CA ASP A 107 11.57 -2.10 23.24
C ASP A 107 10.70 -3.11 24.00
N ALA A 108 9.72 -3.74 23.32
CA ALA A 108 8.86 -4.74 23.92
C ALA A 108 9.66 -5.92 24.49
N SER A 109 9.32 -6.33 25.71
CA SER A 109 9.91 -7.51 26.34
C SER A 109 9.57 -8.80 25.57
N ALA A 110 10.43 -9.81 25.67
CA ALA A 110 10.17 -11.14 25.10
C ALA A 110 8.81 -11.72 25.57
N THR A 111 8.43 -11.47 26.82
CA THR A 111 7.13 -11.88 27.38
C THR A 111 5.97 -11.17 26.68
N ARG A 112 6.10 -9.88 26.35
CA ARG A 112 5.08 -9.12 25.61
C ARG A 112 4.92 -9.64 24.19
N CYS A 113 6.04 -9.89 23.50
CA CYS A 113 6.05 -10.47 22.16
C CYS A 113 5.40 -11.86 22.13
N ARG A 114 5.72 -12.72 23.11
CA ARG A 114 5.08 -14.04 23.24
C ARG A 114 3.57 -13.94 23.38
N LYS A 115 3.08 -13.09 24.27
CA LYS A 115 1.64 -12.88 24.49
C LYS A 115 0.94 -12.35 23.24
N ALA A 116 1.57 -11.43 22.50
CA ALA A 116 1.05 -10.93 21.23
C ALA A 116 0.87 -12.07 20.22
N VAL A 117 1.88 -12.92 20.08
CA VAL A 117 1.85 -14.08 19.19
C VAL A 117 0.78 -15.09 19.64
N ASP A 118 0.71 -15.42 20.94
CA ASP A 118 -0.30 -16.36 21.47
C ASP A 118 -1.73 -15.90 21.19
N ARG A 119 -2.02 -14.62 21.43
CA ARG A 119 -3.33 -14.02 21.14
C ARG A 119 -3.65 -14.05 19.65
N THR A 120 -2.70 -13.63 18.82
CA THR A 120 -2.89 -13.59 17.36
C THR A 120 -3.14 -14.98 16.77
N ILE A 121 -2.42 -16.00 17.25
CA ILE A 121 -2.71 -17.40 16.87
C ILE A 121 -4.10 -17.82 17.32
N SER A 122 -4.51 -17.45 18.55
CA SER A 122 -5.85 -17.80 19.06
C SER A 122 -7.00 -17.20 18.24
N PHE A 123 -6.77 -16.04 17.61
CA PHE A 123 -7.74 -15.37 16.74
C PHE A 123 -7.73 -15.85 15.29
N ALA A 124 -6.73 -16.64 14.88
CA ALA A 124 -6.50 -17.02 13.49
C ALA A 124 -7.66 -17.84 12.91
N SER A 125 -8.14 -18.85 13.64
CA SER A 125 -9.26 -19.69 13.23
C SER A 125 -10.56 -18.90 13.13
N THR A 126 -10.87 -18.06 14.13
CA THR A 126 -12.05 -17.19 14.11
C THR A 126 -12.02 -16.20 12.93
N SER A 127 -10.86 -15.62 12.63
CA SER A 127 -10.71 -14.70 11.49
C SER A 127 -10.98 -15.39 10.15
N LEU A 128 -10.52 -16.63 9.99
CA LEU A 128 -10.80 -17.43 8.79
C LEU A 128 -12.28 -17.84 8.69
N GLU A 129 -12.92 -18.19 9.81
CA GLU A 129 -14.36 -18.46 9.84
C GLU A 129 -15.17 -17.23 9.40
N ILE A 130 -14.80 -16.04 9.87
CA ILE A 130 -15.40 -14.77 9.45
C ILE A 130 -15.19 -14.56 7.94
N GLY A 131 -13.97 -14.75 7.44
CA GLY A 131 -13.65 -14.64 6.01
C GLY A 131 -14.51 -15.57 5.15
N ASN A 132 -14.63 -16.83 5.55
CA ASN A 132 -15.47 -17.81 4.87
C ASN A 132 -16.95 -17.43 4.87
N LYS A 133 -17.50 -16.96 6.00
CA LYS A 133 -18.90 -16.50 6.10
C LYS A 133 -19.17 -15.31 5.18
N LEU A 134 -18.22 -14.40 5.07
CA LEU A 134 -18.35 -13.16 4.30
C LEU A 134 -17.88 -13.29 2.85
N SER A 135 -17.31 -14.44 2.46
CA SER A 135 -16.67 -14.65 1.16
C SER A 135 -15.56 -13.61 0.88
N ALA A 136 -14.81 -13.24 1.92
CA ALA A 136 -13.70 -12.30 1.84
C ALA A 136 -12.36 -13.01 2.07
N ASP A 137 -11.33 -12.60 1.34
CA ASP A 137 -9.97 -13.11 1.53
C ASP A 137 -9.40 -12.63 2.88
N VAL A 138 -8.56 -13.44 3.54
CA VAL A 138 -7.97 -13.09 4.84
C VAL A 138 -6.45 -13.14 4.80
N PHE A 139 -5.82 -12.06 5.22
CA PHE A 139 -4.37 -11.98 5.37
C PHE A 139 -3.97 -12.27 6.82
N ALA A 140 -3.02 -13.17 7.03
CA ALA A 140 -2.51 -13.49 8.36
C ALA A 140 -1.58 -12.37 8.87
N SER A 141 -1.76 -11.97 10.12
CA SER A 141 -0.93 -10.94 10.76
C SER A 141 0.31 -11.57 11.39
N ILE A 142 1.49 -11.29 10.83
CA ILE A 142 2.78 -11.72 11.36
C ILE A 142 3.20 -10.75 12.46
N VAL A 143 3.05 -11.18 13.72
CA VAL A 143 3.40 -10.41 14.92
C VAL A 143 4.55 -11.09 15.69
N GLY A 144 5.08 -10.40 16.70
CA GLY A 144 6.22 -10.88 17.52
C GLY A 144 7.28 -9.81 17.79
N GLY A 145 7.05 -8.58 17.31
CA GLY A 145 7.97 -7.46 17.47
C GLY A 145 9.32 -7.76 16.86
N ARG A 146 10.39 -7.35 17.56
CA ARG A 146 11.77 -7.62 17.14
C ARG A 146 12.37 -8.88 17.78
N GLU A 147 11.53 -9.74 18.36
CA GLU A 147 11.96 -11.01 18.95
C GLU A 147 11.91 -12.12 17.88
N LYS A 148 13.09 -12.59 17.49
CA LYS A 148 13.29 -13.51 16.38
C LYS A 148 12.59 -14.86 16.58
N PHE A 149 12.61 -15.40 17.80
CA PHE A 149 12.04 -16.71 18.07
C PHE A 149 10.50 -16.68 18.00
N GLU A 150 9.87 -15.65 18.56
CA GLU A 150 8.43 -15.43 18.56
C GLU A 150 7.91 -15.10 17.16
N LEU A 151 8.61 -14.26 16.37
CA LEU A 151 8.29 -14.03 14.96
C LEU A 151 8.29 -15.33 14.14
N ARG A 152 9.35 -16.14 14.29
CA ARG A 152 9.45 -17.44 13.59
C ARG A 152 8.35 -18.40 14.04
N ARG A 153 8.00 -18.40 15.33
CA ARG A 153 6.91 -19.20 15.86
C ARG A 153 5.58 -18.77 15.25
N CYS A 154 5.31 -17.47 15.18
CA CYS A 154 4.12 -16.91 14.54
C CYS A 154 4.00 -17.39 13.08
N CYS A 155 5.07 -17.21 12.28
CA CYS A 155 5.11 -17.65 10.89
C CYS A 155 4.82 -19.15 10.74
N ARG A 156 5.48 -20.00 11.53
CA ARG A 156 5.30 -21.46 11.46
C ARG A 156 3.88 -21.92 11.78
N GLN A 157 3.19 -21.22 12.67
CA GLN A 157 1.84 -21.59 13.05
C GLN A 157 0.81 -21.09 12.03
N LEU A 158 0.93 -19.84 11.59
CA LEU A 158 0.03 -19.25 10.61
C LEU A 158 0.22 -19.83 9.20
N ALA A 159 1.42 -20.28 8.84
CA ALA A 159 1.70 -20.96 7.57
C ALA A 159 0.94 -22.29 7.39
N LYS A 160 0.43 -22.88 8.47
CA LYS A 160 -0.37 -24.12 8.42
C LYS A 160 -1.84 -23.88 8.12
N LEU A 161 -2.27 -22.61 8.12
CA LEU A 161 -3.66 -22.21 7.98
C LEU A 161 -3.90 -21.64 6.57
N PRO A 162 -5.11 -21.78 6.03
CA PRO A 162 -5.44 -21.43 4.64
C PRO A 162 -5.66 -19.92 4.45
N PHE A 163 -4.69 -19.09 4.84
CA PHE A 163 -4.69 -17.65 4.56
C PHE A 163 -4.33 -17.36 3.10
N GLN A 164 -4.75 -16.19 2.61
CA GLN A 164 -4.52 -15.74 1.23
C GLN A 164 -3.30 -14.83 1.09
N GLY A 165 -2.65 -14.48 2.20
CA GLY A 165 -1.47 -13.63 2.22
C GLY A 165 -0.98 -13.39 3.64
N TYR A 166 0.14 -12.68 3.75
CA TYR A 166 0.78 -12.36 5.02
C TYR A 166 1.02 -10.86 5.15
N MET A 167 0.66 -10.28 6.28
CA MET A 167 0.85 -8.87 6.61
C MET A 167 1.87 -8.75 7.75
N PHE A 168 2.91 -7.93 7.57
CA PHE A 168 3.97 -7.76 8.56
C PHE A 168 3.65 -6.63 9.54
N GLU A 169 3.46 -6.99 10.80
CA GLU A 169 3.01 -6.09 11.85
C GLU A 169 4.11 -5.77 12.87
N GLY A 170 3.95 -4.65 13.57
CA GLY A 170 4.88 -4.23 14.65
C GLY A 170 6.20 -3.61 14.16
N PHE A 171 6.31 -3.28 12.87
CA PHE A 171 7.48 -2.60 12.30
C PHE A 171 7.22 -1.13 11.90
N HIS A 172 5.95 -0.73 11.76
CA HIS A 172 5.56 0.61 11.31
C HIS A 172 5.29 1.59 12.47
N GLY A 173 5.34 2.89 12.18
CA GLY A 173 5.22 3.98 13.15
C GLY A 173 3.82 4.36 13.63
N TYR A 174 2.87 3.43 13.68
CA TYR A 174 1.45 3.69 14.04
C TYR A 174 0.84 4.95 13.38
N GLY A 175 1.08 5.16 12.09
CA GLY A 175 0.54 6.31 11.34
C GLY A 175 1.36 7.59 11.44
N GLN A 176 2.61 7.52 11.91
CA GLN A 176 3.59 8.60 11.85
C GLN A 176 4.71 8.28 10.85
N LEU A 177 5.32 9.32 10.31
CA LEU A 177 6.60 9.20 9.62
C LEU A 177 7.66 8.92 10.68
N THR A 178 8.27 7.74 10.60
CA THR A 178 9.30 7.29 11.55
C THR A 178 10.64 7.11 10.87
N ASP A 179 11.70 7.16 11.66
CA ASP A 179 13.07 6.80 11.25
C ASP A 179 13.22 5.27 11.13
N PHE A 180 12.22 4.61 10.54
CA PHE A 180 12.29 3.20 10.23
C PHE A 180 13.45 2.97 9.25
N LYS A 181 14.26 1.94 9.52
CA LYS A 181 15.35 1.54 8.63
C LYS A 181 15.12 0.09 8.28
N VAL A 182 14.99 -0.25 7.00
CA VAL A 182 14.74 -1.63 6.58
C VAL A 182 15.88 -2.55 7.05
N SER A 183 17.12 -2.06 7.05
CA SER A 183 18.29 -2.77 7.60
C SER A 183 18.10 -3.24 9.06
N SER A 184 17.30 -2.55 9.87
CA SER A 184 17.03 -2.95 11.25
C SER A 184 16.14 -4.21 11.37
N VAL A 185 15.37 -4.53 10.32
CA VAL A 185 14.44 -5.67 10.29
C VAL A 185 14.75 -6.67 9.19
N ALA A 186 15.66 -6.37 8.27
CA ALA A 186 15.98 -7.19 7.10
C ALA A 186 16.28 -8.65 7.47
N ASN A 187 17.12 -8.86 8.49
CA ASN A 187 17.42 -10.19 8.99
C ASN A 187 16.19 -10.90 9.56
N LEU A 188 15.33 -10.19 10.31
CA LEU A 188 14.11 -10.78 10.89
C LEU A 188 13.13 -11.17 9.78
N LEU A 189 12.91 -10.26 8.83
CA LEU A 189 12.04 -10.47 7.68
C LEU A 189 12.50 -11.68 6.86
N GLN A 190 13.79 -11.79 6.55
CA GLN A 190 14.32 -12.95 5.82
C GLN A 190 13.98 -14.29 6.51
N HIS A 191 14.10 -14.36 7.83
CA HIS A 191 13.75 -15.58 8.58
C HIS A 191 12.25 -15.90 8.52
N CYS A 192 11.39 -14.87 8.52
CA CYS A 192 9.96 -15.04 8.33
C CYS A 192 9.69 -15.59 6.92
N LEU A 193 10.26 -14.96 5.89
CA LEU A 193 10.05 -15.31 4.49
C LEU A 193 10.59 -16.68 4.09
N ASP A 194 11.62 -17.18 4.78
CA ASP A 194 12.12 -18.56 4.64
C ASP A 194 11.12 -19.60 5.20
N THR A 195 10.22 -19.17 6.08
CA THR A 195 9.24 -20.04 6.76
C THR A 195 7.86 -19.98 6.11
N LEU A 196 7.48 -18.82 5.56
CA LEU A 196 6.16 -18.61 4.96
C LEU A 196 6.08 -19.23 3.55
N PRO A 197 4.88 -19.71 3.14
CA PRO A 197 4.61 -20.10 1.76
C PRO A 197 5.03 -19.01 0.77
N LYS A 198 5.66 -19.43 -0.32
CA LYS A 198 6.25 -18.50 -1.30
C LYS A 198 5.22 -18.01 -2.30
N GLU A 199 4.20 -18.82 -2.51
CA GLU A 199 3.08 -18.71 -3.45
C GLU A 199 1.99 -17.75 -2.96
N LEU A 200 2.21 -17.08 -1.83
CA LEU A 200 1.28 -16.12 -1.25
C LEU A 200 1.92 -14.72 -1.16
N PRO A 201 1.13 -13.66 -1.39
CA PRO A 201 1.58 -12.28 -1.34
C PRO A 201 1.96 -11.84 0.07
N ARG A 202 2.91 -10.91 0.12
CA ARG A 202 3.48 -10.35 1.35
C ARG A 202 3.25 -8.85 1.41
N PHE A 203 2.39 -8.41 2.33
CA PHE A 203 2.07 -7.02 2.57
C PHE A 203 2.92 -6.43 3.69
N PHE A 204 3.64 -5.35 3.40
CA PHE A 204 4.34 -4.55 4.41
C PHE A 204 3.64 -3.20 4.58
N PRO A 205 2.76 -3.06 5.58
CA PRO A 205 2.01 -1.83 5.81
C PRO A 205 2.88 -0.71 6.37
N GLY A 206 2.47 0.53 6.09
CA GLY A 206 2.99 1.71 6.76
C GLY A 206 3.48 2.80 5.80
N ALA A 207 3.78 3.95 6.39
CA ALA A 207 4.24 5.13 5.69
C ALA A 207 5.72 5.00 5.31
N LEU A 208 5.98 4.19 4.29
CA LEU A 208 7.32 3.90 3.77
C LEU A 208 7.71 4.89 2.69
N ASP A 209 8.92 5.43 2.80
CA ASP A 209 9.49 6.22 1.71
C ASP A 209 9.87 5.32 0.51
N PRO A 210 10.06 5.89 -0.69
CA PRO A 210 10.33 5.10 -1.89
C PRO A 210 11.60 4.25 -1.83
N THR A 211 12.62 4.67 -1.07
CA THR A 211 13.87 3.91 -0.88
C THR A 211 13.61 2.70 0.03
N GLN A 212 12.83 2.89 1.09
CA GLN A 212 12.43 1.78 1.97
C GLN A 212 11.56 0.75 1.25
N VAL A 213 10.61 1.19 0.41
CA VAL A 213 9.80 0.28 -0.43
C VAL A 213 10.70 -0.60 -1.28
N LEU A 214 11.70 -0.01 -1.92
CA LEU A 214 12.68 -0.73 -2.73
C LEU A 214 13.49 -1.74 -1.97
N GLU A 215 14.03 -1.37 -0.82
CA GLU A 215 14.75 -2.28 0.06
C GLU A 215 13.86 -3.46 0.50
N LEU A 216 12.56 -3.24 0.71
CA LEU A 216 11.60 -4.29 1.06
C LEU A 216 11.21 -5.17 -0.15
N VAL A 217 11.09 -4.61 -1.35
CA VAL A 217 10.94 -5.38 -2.60
C VAL A 217 12.15 -6.28 -2.80
N ASP A 218 13.35 -5.78 -2.51
CA ASP A 218 14.59 -6.54 -2.57
C ASP A 218 14.59 -7.76 -1.63
N LEU A 219 13.96 -7.59 -0.47
CA LEU A 219 13.73 -8.66 0.50
C LEU A 219 12.55 -9.58 0.12
N GLY A 220 11.76 -9.23 -0.88
CA GLY A 220 10.67 -10.07 -1.42
C GLY A 220 9.28 -9.76 -0.86
N CYS A 221 9.03 -8.52 -0.43
CA CYS A 221 7.68 -8.00 -0.18
C CYS A 221 6.97 -7.62 -1.49
N ASP A 222 5.65 -7.82 -1.54
CA ASP A 222 4.83 -7.69 -2.75
C ASP A 222 3.88 -6.51 -2.71
N LEU A 223 3.32 -6.20 -1.54
CA LEU A 223 2.26 -5.19 -1.38
C LEU A 223 2.72 -4.10 -0.41
N PHE A 224 2.30 -2.87 -0.68
CA PHE A 224 2.57 -1.65 0.10
C PHE A 224 1.34 -0.73 0.07
N ASP A 225 1.37 0.39 0.80
CA ASP A 225 0.31 1.40 0.77
C ASP A 225 0.85 2.83 0.66
N SER A 226 0.03 3.75 0.13
CA SER A 226 0.45 5.13 -0.14
C SER A 226 0.32 6.10 1.04
N SER A 227 0.25 5.60 2.29
CA SER A 227 0.11 6.45 3.49
C SER A 227 1.28 7.42 3.68
N TYR A 228 2.47 7.10 3.17
CA TYR A 228 3.63 8.00 3.18
C TYR A 228 3.32 9.35 2.51
N ALA A 229 2.69 9.30 1.34
CA ALA A 229 2.36 10.51 0.60
C ALA A 229 1.33 11.38 1.34
N TYR A 230 0.33 10.74 1.97
CA TYR A 230 -0.61 11.44 2.85
C TYR A 230 0.10 12.14 4.02
N LEU A 231 1.05 11.48 4.67
CA LEU A 231 1.78 12.10 5.78
C LEU A 231 2.73 13.22 5.33
N LEU A 232 3.27 13.14 4.11
CA LEU A 232 4.00 14.26 3.50
C LEU A 232 3.08 15.46 3.25
N THR A 233 1.87 15.23 2.71
CA THR A 233 0.86 16.29 2.54
C THR A 233 0.57 16.99 3.87
N LYS A 234 0.40 16.22 4.96
CA LYS A 234 0.22 16.78 6.31
C LYS A 234 1.39 17.64 6.80
N LYS A 235 2.61 17.33 6.36
CA LYS A 235 3.82 18.13 6.64
C LYS A 235 3.99 19.30 5.67
N GLY A 236 3.10 19.48 4.69
CA GLY A 236 3.26 20.49 3.64
C GLY A 236 4.40 20.18 2.68
N GLN A 237 4.69 18.90 2.45
CA GLN A 237 5.77 18.46 1.59
C GLN A 237 5.22 17.77 0.35
N ALA A 238 5.79 18.07 -0.81
CA ALA A 238 5.53 17.35 -2.05
C ALA A 238 6.55 16.20 -2.19
N LEU A 239 6.08 15.06 -2.69
CA LEU A 239 6.95 13.95 -3.06
C LEU A 239 7.36 14.19 -4.51
N VAL A 240 8.62 14.55 -4.71
CA VAL A 240 9.23 14.71 -6.02
C VAL A 240 10.46 13.80 -6.05
N LEU A 241 10.48 12.92 -7.05
CA LEU A 241 11.64 12.07 -7.34
C LEU A 241 12.35 12.73 -8.52
N ASP A 242 13.55 13.25 -8.29
CA ASP A 242 14.38 13.85 -9.32
C ASP A 242 15.55 12.92 -9.70
N GLU A 243 16.50 13.44 -10.48
CA GLU A 243 17.69 12.68 -10.92
C GLU A 243 18.60 12.21 -9.80
N SER A 244 18.50 12.84 -8.61
CA SER A 244 19.36 12.55 -7.47
C SER A 244 18.83 11.44 -6.57
N PHE A 245 17.62 10.92 -6.82
CA PHE A 245 17.10 9.74 -6.13
C PHE A 245 17.91 8.48 -6.51
N PRO A 246 18.32 7.61 -5.56
CA PRO A 246 17.88 7.50 -4.17
C PRO A 246 18.73 8.29 -3.17
N ALA A 247 19.75 9.03 -3.64
CA ALA A 247 20.76 9.65 -2.78
C ALA A 247 20.20 10.81 -1.94
N GLU A 248 19.32 11.64 -2.50
CA GLU A 248 18.61 12.70 -1.78
C GLU A 248 17.19 12.91 -2.33
N PRO A 249 16.13 12.38 -1.69
CA PRO A 249 14.79 12.81 -2.03
C PRO A 249 14.59 14.24 -1.49
N LYS A 250 14.56 15.25 -2.37
CA LYS A 250 14.36 16.65 -1.98
C LYS A 250 12.87 16.91 -1.72
N PHE A 251 12.52 17.25 -0.48
CA PHE A 251 11.14 17.34 0.03
C PHE A 251 10.69 18.74 0.45
N HIS A 252 11.19 19.79 -0.19
CA HIS A 252 10.87 21.16 0.23
C HIS A 252 10.03 21.89 -0.80
N LEU A 253 8.84 22.34 -0.37
CA LEU A 253 8.19 23.49 -0.99
C LEU A 253 9.09 24.70 -0.72
N ILE A 254 9.76 25.17 -1.76
CA ILE A 254 10.63 26.34 -1.72
C ILE A 254 9.82 27.53 -2.21
N ASP A 255 10.19 28.73 -1.77
CA ASP A 255 9.65 29.99 -2.29
C ASP A 255 10.20 30.26 -3.69
N ASP A 256 9.70 29.49 -4.65
CA ASP A 256 10.13 29.44 -6.04
C ASP A 256 8.88 29.48 -6.95
N PHE A 257 8.94 30.27 -8.02
CA PHE A 257 7.83 30.43 -8.95
C PHE A 257 7.74 29.33 -10.01
N ASP A 258 8.65 28.36 -9.98
CA ASP A 258 8.54 27.15 -10.80
C ASP A 258 7.37 26.26 -10.36
N VAL A 259 6.92 25.41 -11.29
CA VAL A 259 5.98 24.32 -11.00
C VAL A 259 6.66 23.23 -10.15
N LEU A 260 5.87 22.45 -9.41
CA LEU A 260 6.41 21.35 -8.58
C LEU A 260 7.23 20.33 -9.38
N CYS A 261 6.74 19.95 -10.55
CA CYS A 261 7.40 19.01 -11.45
C CYS A 261 7.02 19.35 -12.89
N ALA A 262 8.02 19.70 -13.72
CA ALA A 262 7.81 20.16 -15.09
C ALA A 262 7.19 19.08 -16.00
N ASP A 263 7.56 17.82 -15.78
CA ASP A 263 7.13 16.69 -16.61
C ASP A 263 5.80 16.07 -16.12
N CYS A 264 5.17 16.66 -15.09
CA CYS A 264 3.96 16.10 -14.47
C CYS A 264 2.69 16.67 -15.10
N THR A 265 1.81 15.77 -15.53
CA THR A 265 0.53 16.09 -16.18
C THR A 265 -0.65 16.23 -15.20
N CYS A 266 -0.39 16.14 -13.88
CA CYS A 266 -1.43 16.22 -12.87
C CYS A 266 -2.17 17.56 -12.84
N TYR A 267 -3.37 17.61 -12.25
CA TYR A 267 -4.11 18.87 -12.12
C TYR A 267 -3.27 20.00 -11.50
N THR A 268 -2.45 19.69 -10.48
CA THR A 268 -1.59 20.64 -9.78
C THR A 268 -0.44 21.19 -10.64
N CYS A 269 0.17 20.38 -11.50
CA CYS A 269 1.33 20.77 -12.32
C CYS A 269 0.93 21.19 -13.75
N SER A 270 -0.20 20.68 -14.24
CA SER A 270 -0.70 20.90 -15.60
C SER A 270 -0.97 22.38 -15.87
N GLY A 271 -0.52 22.84 -17.04
CA GLY A 271 -0.77 24.20 -17.52
C GLY A 271 -0.19 25.31 -16.64
N SER A 272 0.88 25.04 -15.87
CA SER A 272 1.58 26.01 -15.01
C SER A 272 0.65 26.78 -14.06
N LYS A 273 -0.44 26.15 -13.61
CA LYS A 273 -1.49 26.81 -12.80
C LYS A 273 -1.03 27.18 -11.39
N TYR A 274 -0.20 26.34 -10.77
CA TYR A 274 0.21 26.50 -9.37
C TYR A 274 1.73 26.36 -9.22
N THR A 275 2.35 27.36 -8.61
CA THR A 275 3.79 27.41 -8.37
C THR A 275 4.15 26.84 -7.00
N LYS A 276 5.43 26.49 -6.77
CA LYS A 276 5.90 26.07 -5.44
C LYS A 276 5.64 27.16 -4.40
N ALA A 277 5.88 28.43 -4.74
CA ALA A 277 5.61 29.60 -3.91
C ALA A 277 4.13 29.71 -3.53
N TYR A 278 3.21 29.50 -4.49
CA TYR A 278 1.77 29.55 -4.20
C TYR A 278 1.35 28.41 -3.27
N LEU A 279 1.84 27.19 -3.50
CA LEU A 279 1.56 26.07 -2.62
C LEU A 279 2.15 26.29 -1.22
N ASN A 280 3.37 26.82 -1.14
CA ASN A 280 3.99 27.20 0.13
C ASN A 280 3.14 28.24 0.87
N HIS A 281 2.67 29.28 0.16
CA HIS A 281 1.75 30.28 0.71
C HIS A 281 0.51 29.61 1.31
N LEU A 282 -0.19 28.76 0.55
CA LEU A 282 -1.39 28.05 1.04
C LEU A 282 -1.10 27.18 2.28
N MET A 283 0.06 26.51 2.32
CA MET A 283 0.45 25.70 3.47
C MET A 283 0.76 26.54 4.71
N VAL A 284 1.47 27.67 4.54
CA VAL A 284 1.84 28.59 5.61
C VAL A 284 0.63 29.36 6.16
N THR A 285 -0.31 29.74 5.29
CA THR A 285 -1.55 30.41 5.71
C THR A 285 -2.63 29.45 6.19
N HIS A 286 -2.34 28.14 6.21
CA HIS A 286 -3.28 27.08 6.62
C HIS A 286 -4.57 27.04 5.80
N GLU A 287 -4.48 27.35 4.51
CA GLU A 287 -5.60 27.25 3.58
C GLU A 287 -5.85 25.80 3.18
N LEU A 288 -7.13 25.37 3.21
CA LEU A 288 -7.52 23.98 2.94
C LEU A 288 -7.16 23.51 1.53
N LEU A 289 -7.04 24.44 0.58
CA LEU A 289 -6.67 24.12 -0.81
C LEU A 289 -5.23 23.60 -0.92
N GLY A 290 -4.31 24.00 -0.03
CA GLY A 290 -2.91 23.56 -0.07
C GLY A 290 -2.77 22.03 0.03
N PRO A 291 -3.29 21.40 1.10
CA PRO A 291 -3.30 19.95 1.22
C PRO A 291 -4.05 19.23 0.11
N VAL A 292 -5.12 19.82 -0.44
CA VAL A 292 -5.86 19.23 -1.58
C VAL A 292 -4.96 19.17 -2.81
N LEU A 293 -4.27 20.25 -3.17
CA LEU A 293 -3.40 20.29 -4.34
C LEU A 293 -2.16 19.39 -4.18
N LEU A 294 -1.60 19.31 -2.96
CA LEU A 294 -0.51 18.37 -2.66
C LEU A 294 -0.98 16.92 -2.74
N GLN A 295 -2.12 16.60 -2.13
CA GLN A 295 -2.68 15.26 -2.19
C GLN A 295 -3.11 14.89 -3.61
N MET A 296 -3.62 15.83 -4.41
CA MET A 296 -3.87 15.59 -5.82
C MET A 296 -2.59 15.22 -6.53
N ARG A 297 -1.47 15.95 -6.30
CA ARG A 297 -0.17 15.67 -6.91
C ARG A 297 0.42 14.32 -6.47
N HIS A 298 0.20 13.93 -5.22
CA HIS A 298 0.55 12.61 -4.69
C HIS A 298 -0.38 11.52 -5.18
N GLY A 299 -1.64 11.90 -5.40
CA GLY A 299 -2.64 11.17 -6.12
C GLY A 299 -2.04 10.78 -7.45
N ILE A 300 -2.10 9.49 -7.71
CA ILE A 300 -1.14 8.89 -8.61
C ILE A 300 -1.77 8.92 -9.98
N TYR A 301 -1.28 9.82 -10.83
CA TYR A 301 -1.77 9.90 -12.20
C TYR A 301 -1.17 8.75 -12.99
N PRO A 302 -1.99 7.84 -13.55
CA PRO A 302 -1.62 7.24 -14.81
C PRO A 302 -1.36 8.38 -15.79
N ASP A 303 -0.17 8.44 -16.38
CA ASP A 303 -0.03 9.18 -17.63
C ASP A 303 -1.17 8.73 -18.57
N GLN A 304 -1.73 9.71 -19.27
CA GLN A 304 -2.70 9.53 -20.34
C GLN A 304 -2.27 8.37 -21.28
N PRO A 305 -3.21 7.66 -21.90
CA PRO A 305 -2.92 6.51 -22.75
C PRO A 305 -2.20 6.98 -24.02
N GLN A 306 -0.87 7.03 -23.97
CA GLN A 306 -0.04 7.02 -25.16
C GLN A 306 1.01 5.92 -25.02
N ASN A 307 0.77 4.88 -25.82
CA ASN A 307 1.64 3.75 -26.19
C ASN A 307 1.69 2.52 -25.27
N THR A 308 1.02 1.49 -25.78
CA THR A 308 1.18 0.04 -25.56
C THR A 308 2.61 -0.50 -25.72
N ALA A 309 3.59 0.34 -26.05
CA ALA A 309 4.99 -0.06 -26.21
C ALA A 309 5.79 -0.01 -24.90
N ASP A 310 5.27 0.60 -23.84
CA ASP A 310 6.00 0.75 -22.57
C ASP A 310 5.78 -0.41 -21.58
N ASP A 311 4.75 -1.24 -21.78
CA ASP A 311 4.50 -2.43 -20.94
C ASP A 311 5.42 -3.61 -21.28
N ASP A 312 5.67 -3.84 -22.58
CA ASP A 312 6.72 -4.77 -23.02
C ASP A 312 8.07 -4.29 -22.48
N LYS A 313 8.33 -2.98 -22.50
CA LYS A 313 9.52 -2.39 -21.87
C LYS A 313 9.51 -2.43 -20.34
N PHE A 314 8.37 -2.59 -19.66
CA PHE A 314 8.29 -2.77 -18.21
C PHE A 314 8.71 -4.18 -17.83
N ILE A 315 8.12 -5.17 -18.52
CA ILE A 315 8.46 -6.56 -18.30
C ILE A 315 9.91 -6.81 -18.75
N GLU A 316 10.36 -6.20 -19.85
CA GLU A 316 11.76 -6.25 -20.31
C GLU A 316 12.70 -5.54 -19.33
N PHE A 317 12.33 -4.36 -18.81
CA PHE A 317 13.10 -3.63 -17.78
C PHE A 317 13.21 -4.38 -16.46
N TYR A 318 12.12 -4.95 -15.95
CA TYR A 318 12.15 -5.74 -14.71
C TYR A 318 12.82 -7.10 -14.95
N ARG A 319 12.73 -7.67 -16.17
CA ARG A 319 13.52 -8.85 -16.57
C ARG A 319 15.01 -8.52 -16.57
N GLU A 320 15.43 -7.42 -17.17
CA GLU A 320 16.79 -6.88 -17.15
C GLU A 320 17.26 -6.64 -15.71
N PHE A 321 16.46 -5.98 -14.87
CA PHE A 321 16.77 -5.77 -13.45
C PHE A 321 16.96 -7.08 -12.65
N LEU A 322 16.12 -8.08 -12.90
CA LEU A 322 16.27 -9.41 -12.30
C LEU A 322 17.53 -10.13 -12.82
N ASP A 323 17.96 -9.85 -14.05
CA ASP A 323 19.12 -10.47 -14.72
C ASP A 323 20.46 -9.73 -14.46
N GLU A 324 20.43 -8.42 -14.23
CA GLU A 324 21.57 -7.52 -13.95
C GLU A 324 22.15 -7.68 -12.54
N THR A 325 21.56 -8.53 -11.71
CA THR A 325 22.12 -9.00 -10.42
C THR A 325 23.48 -9.71 -10.52
N LYS A 326 24.11 -9.74 -11.70
CA LYS A 326 25.52 -10.10 -11.88
C LYS A 326 26.51 -8.95 -11.59
N ALA A 327 26.08 -7.69 -11.56
CA ALA A 327 26.98 -6.55 -11.32
C ALA A 327 26.73 -5.94 -9.93
N ALA A 328 27.71 -6.06 -9.04
CA ALA A 328 27.63 -5.72 -7.62
C ALA A 328 27.55 -4.21 -7.29
N HIS A 329 27.35 -3.32 -8.25
CA HIS A 329 27.17 -1.88 -8.02
C HIS A 329 26.36 -1.30 -9.17
N ILE A 330 25.09 -0.98 -8.93
CA ILE A 330 24.24 -0.28 -9.91
C ILE A 330 24.03 1.14 -9.42
N SER A 331 24.48 2.13 -10.19
CA SER A 331 24.07 3.52 -10.04
C SER A 331 22.67 3.65 -10.63
N TYR A 332 21.69 3.78 -9.78
CA TYR A 332 20.30 3.87 -10.20
C TYR A 332 20.02 5.23 -10.87
N SER A 333 19.53 5.24 -12.11
CA SER A 333 19.27 6.47 -12.89
C SER A 333 17.83 6.98 -12.70
N ARG A 334 17.55 8.25 -12.99
CA ARG A 334 16.18 8.83 -12.96
C ARG A 334 15.13 8.00 -13.71
N ALA A 335 15.48 7.54 -14.92
CA ALA A 335 14.61 6.72 -15.74
C ALA A 335 14.29 5.38 -15.08
N TRP A 336 15.20 4.85 -14.25
CA TRP A 336 15.02 3.62 -13.49
C TRP A 336 13.92 3.78 -12.41
N TYR A 337 13.85 4.95 -11.77
CA TYR A 337 12.91 5.22 -10.68
C TYR A 337 11.56 5.79 -11.09
N GLU A 338 11.52 6.68 -12.08
CA GLU A 338 10.24 7.13 -12.61
C GLU A 338 9.45 5.94 -13.18
N LYS A 339 10.15 4.97 -13.80
CA LYS A 339 9.55 3.74 -14.30
C LYS A 339 9.07 2.83 -13.17
N LEU A 340 9.85 2.68 -12.10
CA LEU A 340 9.46 1.90 -10.92
C LEU A 340 8.34 2.54 -10.08
N PHE A 341 8.29 3.87 -9.95
CA PHE A 341 7.22 4.56 -9.21
C PHE A 341 5.95 4.66 -10.06
N LYS A 342 6.08 4.75 -11.39
CA LYS A 342 4.98 4.45 -12.34
C LYS A 342 4.49 3.01 -12.14
N VAL A 343 5.38 2.03 -11.94
CA VAL A 343 5.08 0.60 -11.75
C VAL A 343 4.45 0.25 -10.39
N LEU A 344 4.89 0.87 -9.31
CA LEU A 344 4.29 0.66 -7.98
C LEU A 344 2.81 1.06 -7.98
N ILE A 345 2.35 1.78 -9.00
CA ILE A 345 1.00 2.34 -9.02
C ILE A 345 0.24 2.07 -10.34
N LEU A 346 0.89 1.57 -11.39
CA LEU A 346 0.26 1.28 -12.68
C LEU A 346 0.31 -0.21 -12.99
N GLY A 347 -0.71 -0.94 -12.50
CA GLY A 347 -1.09 -2.26 -12.98
C GLY A 347 -2.10 -2.18 -14.13
N TYR A 348 -1.58 -2.37 -15.35
CA TYR A 348 -2.17 -2.77 -16.64
C TYR A 348 -3.52 -2.26 -17.20
N ALA A 349 -3.59 -2.23 -18.54
CA ALA A 349 -4.82 -2.13 -19.34
C ALA A 349 -4.80 -3.07 -20.56
N ALA A 350 -5.74 -4.03 -20.59
CA ALA A 350 -6.46 -4.55 -21.77
C ALA A 350 -7.55 -5.49 -21.21
N ILE A 351 -8.85 -5.18 -21.25
CA ILE A 351 -9.74 -5.44 -22.39
C ILE A 351 -11.04 -4.63 -22.12
N PHE A 352 -11.33 -3.63 -22.96
CA PHE A 352 -12.70 -3.18 -23.20
C PHE A 352 -12.87 -2.85 -24.68
N SER A 353 -12.93 -3.91 -25.48
CA SER A 353 -13.77 -3.90 -26.70
C SER A 353 -14.86 -4.96 -26.56
N ARG A 354 -15.65 -4.91 -25.48
CA ARG A 354 -17.02 -5.44 -25.46
C ARG A 354 -17.72 -5.16 -24.14
N ILE A 355 -18.96 -4.68 -24.29
CA ILE A 355 -20.04 -4.61 -23.32
C ILE A 355 -20.08 -3.32 -22.49
N GLY A 356 -20.85 -2.38 -23.02
CA GLY A 356 -21.42 -1.31 -22.22
C GLY A 356 -22.64 -1.78 -21.42
N HIS A 357 -23.08 -0.86 -20.56
CA HIS A 357 -24.36 -0.72 -19.87
C HIS A 357 -24.54 -1.27 -18.44
N LYS A 358 -24.96 -0.31 -17.58
CA LYS A 358 -25.61 -0.40 -16.26
C LYS A 358 -24.61 -0.63 -15.12
N ILE A 359 -24.50 0.26 -14.14
CA ILE A 359 -25.50 0.41 -13.09
C ILE A 359 -25.51 1.86 -12.56
N LYS A 360 -26.66 2.52 -12.71
CA LYS A 360 -27.08 3.65 -11.86
C LYS A 360 -28.07 3.09 -10.83
N THR A 361 -28.16 3.78 -9.68
CA THR A 361 -29.18 3.72 -8.62
C THR A 361 -29.12 2.53 -7.66
N GLY A 362 -28.60 2.77 -6.45
CA GLY A 362 -28.75 1.88 -5.30
C GLY A 362 -28.24 2.45 -3.97
N PHE A 363 -27.22 3.33 -4.03
CA PHE A 363 -26.53 3.81 -2.84
C PHE A 363 -27.30 4.87 -2.02
N VAL A 364 -28.15 5.67 -2.67
CA VAL A 364 -28.82 6.83 -2.01
C VAL A 364 -29.98 6.43 -1.09
N ASP A 365 -30.59 5.25 -1.30
CA ASP A 365 -31.77 4.83 -0.51
C ASP A 365 -31.42 4.15 0.82
N GLY A 366 -30.20 3.64 0.98
CA GLY A 366 -29.74 3.01 2.23
C GLY A 366 -29.54 4.03 3.37
N LEU A 367 -29.01 5.21 3.04
CA LEU A 367 -28.68 6.25 4.01
C LEU A 367 -29.91 6.95 4.62
N LYS A 368 -31.09 6.87 3.98
CA LYS A 368 -32.33 7.45 4.52
C LYS A 368 -32.98 6.62 5.63
N ARG A 369 -32.56 5.36 5.84
CA ARG A 369 -33.10 4.47 6.88
C ARG A 369 -32.35 4.53 8.22
N LEU A 370 -31.25 5.29 8.30
CA LEU A 370 -30.46 5.48 9.51
C LEU A 370 -30.89 6.69 10.38
N ARG A 371 -32.16 7.11 10.27
CA ARG A 371 -32.76 8.02 11.25
C ARG A 371 -33.41 7.24 12.39
N ILE A 372 -32.76 7.31 13.55
CA ILE A 372 -33.34 7.25 14.91
C ILE A 372 -34.00 5.91 15.27
N LYS A 373 -33.30 5.13 16.10
CA LYS A 373 -33.81 4.69 17.41
C LYS A 373 -32.66 4.44 18.38
#